data_AF-A0A101IU51-F1
#
_entry.id   AF-A0A101IU51-F1
#
_cell.length_a   1.000
_cell.length_b   1.000
_cell.length_c   1.000
_cell.angle_alpha   90.00
_cell.angle_beta   90.00
_cell.angle_gamma   90.00
#
_symmetry.space_group_name_H-M   'P 1'
#
loop_
_entity.id
_entity.type
_entity.pdbx_description
1 polymer ?
#
loop_
_entity_poly.entity_id
_entity_poly.type
_entity_poly.pdbx_seq_one_letter_code
_entity_poly.pdbx_strand_id
1 'polypeptide(L)'
;HNSSAVIHIREAENRAAADVFATAKELMLADFIEGSDPGICVAADQDIGTDLCLFGFSAKKTVVTQEQARSLARQAGIRLEGLGGTEDGVIGALAGIGLAASGNDGRFVQKGTTRSLHGSQTIAAILASGVDRVETRGGAAVSNGIVTLRKFPKPAFSGGKAILFVEADGDAYHDIVTG
;
A
#
# COMPACT_ATOMS: atom_id res chain seq x y z
N HIS A 1 10.86 -12.33 3.21
CA HIS A 1 9.54 -11.68 3.29
C HIS A 1 9.30 -11.01 1.94
N ASN A 2 8.26 -11.40 1.19
CA ASN A 2 7.99 -10.80 -0.12
C ASN A 2 6.88 -9.75 0.04
N SER A 3 7.27 -8.49 0.18
CA SER A 3 6.36 -7.37 0.40
C SER A 3 6.81 -6.17 -0.39
N SER A 4 5.87 -5.49 -1.06
CA SER A 4 6.08 -4.20 -1.70
C SER A 4 5.40 -3.08 -0.92
N ALA A 5 5.92 -1.87 -1.09
CA ALA A 5 5.31 -0.65 -0.57
C ALA A 5 4.92 0.24 -1.76
N VAL A 6 3.76 0.90 -1.63
CA VAL A 6 3.23 1.81 -2.65
C VAL A 6 2.93 3.14 -2.00
N ILE A 7 3.29 4.22 -2.69
CA ILE A 7 3.00 5.59 -2.28
C ILE A 7 1.98 6.15 -3.24
N HIS A 8 0.81 6.53 -2.72
CA HIS A 8 -0.20 7.26 -3.49
C HIS A 8 0.16 8.74 -3.48
N ILE A 9 0.45 9.29 -4.66
CA ILE A 9 0.71 10.72 -4.84
C ILE A 9 -0.55 11.36 -5.42
N ARG A 10 -1.10 12.35 -4.73
CA ARG A 10 -2.28 13.10 -5.18
C ARG A 10 -1.85 14.44 -5.78
N GLU A 11 -2.64 14.94 -6.72
CA GLU A 11 -2.53 16.32 -7.24
C GLU A 11 -1.13 16.65 -7.81
N ALA A 12 -0.47 15.67 -8.41
CA ALA A 12 0.81 15.86 -9.06
C ALA A 12 0.62 16.31 -10.51
N GLU A 13 1.32 17.35 -10.94
CA GLU A 13 1.40 17.71 -12.37
C GLU A 13 2.11 16.59 -13.15
N ASN A 14 1.79 16.39 -14.44
CA ASN A 14 2.37 15.30 -15.25
C ASN A 14 3.92 15.28 -15.28
N ARG A 15 4.59 16.42 -15.11
CA ARG A 15 6.06 16.49 -15.02
C ARG A 15 6.62 15.85 -13.72
N ALA A 16 5.80 15.80 -12.67
CA ALA A 16 6.18 15.22 -11.40
C ALA A 16 6.44 13.71 -11.47
N ALA A 17 5.82 12.96 -12.40
CA ALA A 17 6.03 11.51 -12.46
C ALA A 17 7.46 11.13 -12.85
N ALA A 18 8.06 11.85 -13.79
CA ALA A 18 9.46 11.63 -14.20
C ALA A 18 10.42 12.02 -13.08
N ASP A 19 10.15 13.14 -12.40
CA ASP A 19 10.96 13.63 -11.29
C ASP A 19 10.86 12.70 -10.09
N VAL A 20 9.65 12.24 -9.73
CA VAL A 20 9.42 11.25 -8.66
C VAL A 20 10.18 9.97 -8.93
N PHE A 21 10.13 9.44 -10.16
CA PHE A 21 10.84 8.21 -10.50
C PHE A 21 12.35 8.39 -10.34
N ALA A 22 12.91 9.48 -10.88
CA ALA A 22 14.34 9.75 -10.80
C ALA A 22 14.80 9.94 -9.35
N THR A 23 14.09 10.74 -8.57
CA THR A 23 14.40 10.99 -7.15
C THR A 23 14.29 9.71 -6.31
N ALA A 24 13.21 8.93 -6.47
CA ALA A 24 13.04 7.68 -5.74
C ALA A 24 14.12 6.66 -6.13
N LYS A 25 14.47 6.57 -7.41
CA LYS A 25 15.56 5.72 -7.89
C LYS A 25 16.90 6.11 -7.26
N GLU A 26 17.24 7.40 -7.25
CA GLU A 26 18.47 7.90 -6.64
C GLU A 26 18.55 7.54 -5.15
N LEU A 27 17.47 7.77 -4.40
CA LEU A 27 17.40 7.43 -2.98
C LEU A 27 17.55 5.92 -2.74
N MET A 28 16.89 5.08 -3.55
CA MET A 28 16.99 3.62 -3.43
C MET A 28 18.39 3.09 -3.75
N LEU A 29 19.08 3.70 -4.72
CA LEU A 29 20.46 3.33 -5.09
C LEU A 29 21.48 3.80 -4.05
N ALA A 30 21.25 4.95 -3.40
CA ALA A 30 22.13 5.47 -2.35
C ALA A 30 22.14 4.60 -1.08
N ASP A 31 21.00 3.97 -0.76
CA ASP A 31 20.81 3.08 0.41
C ASP A 31 20.79 1.58 0.01
N PHE A 32 21.41 1.23 -1.13
CA PHE A 32 21.40 -0.13 -1.66
C PHE A 32 22.03 -1.14 -0.70
N ILE A 33 21.29 -2.19 -0.36
CA ILE A 33 21.79 -3.32 0.45
C ILE A 33 22.28 -4.42 -0.50
N GLU A 34 23.53 -4.82 -0.35
CA GLU A 34 24.10 -5.93 -1.13
C GLU A 34 23.27 -7.22 -0.97
N GLY A 35 22.98 -7.87 -2.09
CA GLY A 35 22.12 -9.06 -2.13
C GLY A 35 20.61 -8.78 -2.14
N SER A 36 20.19 -7.52 -2.24
CA SER A 36 18.79 -7.16 -2.51
C SER A 36 18.49 -7.04 -4.00
N ASP A 37 17.24 -7.34 -4.39
CA ASP A 37 16.73 -7.24 -5.77
C ASP A 37 15.67 -6.13 -5.90
N PRO A 38 15.98 -4.86 -5.61
CA PRO A 38 15.00 -3.78 -5.61
C PRO A 38 14.39 -3.57 -6.99
N GLY A 39 13.07 -3.37 -7.03
CA GLY A 39 12.34 -2.90 -8.21
C GLY A 39 11.60 -1.61 -7.91
N ILE A 40 11.55 -0.72 -8.89
CA ILE A 40 10.82 0.55 -8.82
C ILE A 40 9.82 0.65 -9.96
N CYS A 41 8.62 1.14 -9.67
CA CYS A 41 7.56 1.33 -10.65
C CYS A 41 6.84 2.65 -10.38
N VAL A 42 6.52 3.41 -11.43
CA VAL A 42 5.67 4.62 -11.35
C VAL A 42 4.67 4.58 -12.50
N ALA A 43 3.40 4.75 -12.17
CA ALA A 43 2.28 4.77 -13.09
C ALA A 43 1.34 5.92 -12.75
N ALA A 44 0.77 6.57 -13.77
CA ALA A 44 -0.36 7.47 -13.56
C ALA A 44 -1.64 6.64 -13.43
N ASP A 45 -2.63 7.15 -12.68
CA ASP A 45 -3.89 6.42 -12.43
C ASP A 45 -4.59 5.99 -13.73
N GLN A 46 -4.59 6.86 -14.75
CA GLN A 46 -5.19 6.57 -16.04
C GLN A 46 -4.49 5.46 -16.85
N ASP A 47 -3.22 5.16 -16.53
CA ASP A 47 -2.43 4.14 -17.23
C ASP A 47 -2.59 2.76 -16.57
N ILE A 48 -3.24 2.68 -15.40
CA ILE A 48 -3.40 1.44 -14.65
C ILE A 48 -4.70 0.74 -15.08
N GLY A 49 -4.55 -0.20 -16.01
CA GLY A 49 -5.64 -1.04 -16.49
C GLY A 49 -6.04 -2.17 -15.52
N THR A 50 -7.15 -2.84 -15.86
CA THR A 50 -7.63 -4.03 -15.13
C THR A 50 -6.63 -5.19 -15.16
N ASP A 51 -5.86 -5.29 -16.24
CA ASP A 51 -4.77 -6.25 -16.42
C ASP A 51 -3.67 -6.11 -15.36
N LEU A 52 -3.27 -4.89 -14.99
CA LEU A 52 -2.34 -4.65 -13.89
C LEU A 52 -2.92 -5.09 -12.54
N CYS A 53 -4.19 -4.80 -12.29
CA CYS A 53 -4.87 -5.28 -11.08
C CYS A 53 -4.88 -6.81 -11.02
N LEU A 54 -5.19 -7.48 -12.13
CA LEU A 54 -5.18 -8.94 -12.24
C LEU A 54 -3.78 -9.53 -12.06
N PHE A 55 -2.74 -8.88 -12.60
CA PHE A 55 -1.35 -9.27 -12.37
C PHE A 55 -1.01 -9.20 -10.88
N GLY A 56 -1.39 -8.10 -10.20
CA GLY A 56 -1.22 -7.95 -8.76
C GLY A 56 -1.91 -9.06 -7.96
N PHE A 57 -3.16 -9.38 -8.29
CA PHE A 57 -3.88 -10.49 -7.64
C PHE A 57 -3.25 -11.86 -7.92
N SER A 58 -2.73 -12.07 -9.12
CA SER A 58 -2.05 -13.31 -9.52
C SER A 58 -0.73 -13.48 -8.77
N ALA A 59 0.05 -12.41 -8.60
CA ALA A 59 1.32 -12.43 -7.88
C ALA A 59 1.17 -12.87 -6.40
N LYS A 60 -0.01 -12.73 -5.80
CA LYS A 60 -0.30 -13.22 -4.44
C LYS A 60 -0.62 -14.72 -4.37
N LYS A 61 -1.00 -15.34 -5.49
CA LYS A 61 -1.59 -16.69 -5.54
C LYS A 61 -0.76 -17.68 -6.34
N THR A 62 -0.02 -17.21 -7.33
CA THR A 62 0.72 -18.02 -8.30
C THR A 62 2.08 -17.41 -8.58
N VAL A 63 3.03 -18.25 -9.00
CA VAL A 63 4.32 -17.77 -9.49
C VAL A 63 4.12 -17.02 -10.80
N VAL A 64 4.57 -15.77 -10.84
CA VAL A 64 4.61 -14.92 -12.03
C VAL A 64 6.07 -14.60 -12.36
N THR A 65 6.35 -14.18 -13.59
CA THR A 65 7.73 -13.95 -14.08
C THR A 65 8.05 -12.47 -14.27
N GLN A 66 9.34 -12.13 -14.25
CA GLN A 66 9.80 -10.79 -14.60
C GLN A 66 9.41 -10.40 -16.03
N GLU A 67 9.41 -11.36 -16.97
CA GLU A 67 9.00 -11.12 -18.36
C GLU A 67 7.52 -10.71 -18.46
N GLN A 68 6.65 -11.35 -17.69
CA GLN A 68 5.23 -10.97 -17.61
C GLN A 68 5.10 -9.54 -17.06
N ALA A 69 5.81 -9.21 -15.98
CA ALA A 69 5.78 -7.86 -15.41
C ALA A 69 6.26 -6.80 -16.42
N ARG A 70 7.43 -7.01 -17.03
CA ARG A 70 8.03 -6.05 -17.99
C ARG A 70 7.20 -5.91 -19.25
N SER A 71 6.59 -6.99 -19.74
CA SER A 71 5.74 -6.93 -20.93
C SER A 71 4.47 -6.14 -20.66
N LEU A 72 3.83 -6.37 -19.51
CA LEU A 72 2.64 -5.63 -19.10
C LEU A 72 2.95 -4.14 -18.88
N ALA A 73 4.05 -3.82 -18.20
CA ALA A 73 4.48 -2.44 -18.00
C ALA A 73 4.75 -1.73 -19.34
N ARG A 74 5.44 -2.36 -20.28
CA ARG A 74 5.68 -1.81 -21.64
C ARG A 74 4.38 -1.57 -22.41
N GLN A 75 3.44 -2.49 -22.34
CA GLN A 75 2.14 -2.37 -23.01
C GLN A 75 1.32 -1.19 -22.47
N ALA A 76 1.37 -0.99 -21.15
CA ALA A 76 0.69 0.11 -20.47
C ALA A 76 1.46 1.46 -20.51
N GLY A 77 2.68 1.50 -21.07
CA GLY A 77 3.52 2.70 -21.04
C GLY A 77 4.05 3.07 -19.65
N ILE A 78 4.07 2.12 -18.71
CA ILE A 78 4.46 2.31 -17.32
C ILE A 78 5.96 2.12 -17.15
N ARG A 79 6.58 3.00 -16.34
CA ARG A 79 8.01 2.90 -16.03
C ARG A 79 8.24 1.86 -14.95
N LEU A 80 9.03 0.84 -15.27
CA LEU A 80 9.40 -0.25 -14.39
C LEU A 80 10.88 -0.57 -14.56
N GLU A 81 11.66 -0.49 -13.48
CA GLU A 81 13.09 -0.80 -13.50
C GLU A 81 13.48 -1.71 -12.33
N GLY A 82 14.38 -2.66 -12.60
CA GLY A 82 15.17 -3.33 -11.58
C GLY A 82 16.37 -2.46 -11.25
N LEU A 83 16.73 -2.38 -9.98
CA LEU A 83 17.80 -1.51 -9.48
C LEU A 83 18.99 -2.30 -8.91
N GLY A 84 18.95 -3.63 -8.96
CA GLY A 84 20.07 -4.47 -8.55
C GLY A 84 19.71 -5.95 -8.47
N GLY A 85 20.73 -6.75 -8.14
CA GLY A 85 20.61 -8.19 -7.94
C GLY A 85 20.08 -8.94 -9.17
N THR A 86 19.14 -9.86 -8.98
CA THR A 86 18.43 -10.59 -10.05
C THR A 86 17.32 -9.77 -10.70
N GLU A 87 17.06 -8.56 -10.19
CA GLU A 87 15.96 -7.67 -10.57
C GLU A 87 14.55 -8.25 -10.32
N ASP A 88 14.40 -9.28 -9.47
CA ASP A 88 13.10 -9.89 -9.17
C ASP A 88 12.09 -8.92 -8.54
N GLY A 89 12.55 -7.85 -7.88
CA GLY A 89 11.69 -6.84 -7.29
C GLY A 89 10.78 -6.13 -8.28
N VAL A 90 11.03 -6.19 -9.59
CA VAL A 90 10.12 -5.65 -10.61
C VAL A 90 8.73 -6.28 -10.56
N ILE A 91 8.65 -7.56 -10.16
CA ILE A 91 7.38 -8.26 -9.98
C ILE A 91 6.59 -7.59 -8.86
N GLY A 92 7.23 -7.41 -7.69
CA GLY A 92 6.60 -6.80 -6.52
C GLY A 92 6.22 -5.34 -6.74
N ALA A 93 7.06 -4.58 -7.46
CA ALA A 93 6.82 -3.18 -7.77
C ALA A 93 5.55 -3.02 -8.66
N LEU A 94 5.45 -3.79 -9.73
CA LEU A 94 4.26 -3.73 -10.61
C LEU A 94 3.01 -4.31 -9.93
N ALA A 95 3.14 -5.45 -9.25
CA ALA A 95 2.04 -6.06 -8.52
C ALA A 95 1.50 -5.12 -7.43
N GLY A 96 2.38 -4.40 -6.73
CA GLY A 96 2.02 -3.41 -5.74
C GLY A 96 1.12 -2.33 -6.32
N ILE A 97 1.50 -1.74 -7.47
CA ILE A 97 0.68 -0.72 -8.15
C ILE A 97 -0.71 -1.29 -8.49
N GLY A 98 -0.79 -2.48 -9.09
CA GLY A 98 -2.08 -3.09 -9.45
C GLY A 98 -2.96 -3.39 -8.23
N LEU A 99 -2.38 -3.90 -7.15
CA LEU A 99 -3.09 -4.16 -5.90
C LEU A 99 -3.60 -2.87 -5.26
N ALA A 100 -2.77 -1.84 -5.20
CA ALA A 100 -3.15 -0.53 -4.69
C ALA A 100 -4.26 0.12 -5.55
N ALA A 101 -4.14 0.08 -6.88
CA ALA A 101 -5.15 0.63 -7.78
C ALA A 101 -6.50 -0.07 -7.68
N SER A 102 -6.53 -1.34 -7.24
CA SER A 102 -7.79 -2.07 -7.00
C SER A 102 -8.66 -1.45 -5.90
N GLY A 103 -8.09 -0.61 -5.03
CA GLY A 103 -8.77 0.01 -3.90
C GLY A 103 -9.16 -0.96 -2.77
N ASN A 104 -8.74 -2.21 -2.85
CA ASN A 104 -9.21 -3.30 -2.00
C ASN A 104 -8.10 -4.22 -1.49
N ASP A 105 -6.84 -3.75 -1.56
CA ASP A 105 -5.71 -4.55 -1.13
C ASP A 105 -4.62 -3.71 -0.43
N GLY A 106 -3.96 -4.34 0.53
CA GLY A 106 -2.89 -3.73 1.31
C GLY A 106 -3.36 -3.07 2.61
N ARG A 107 -2.38 -2.51 3.31
CA ARG A 107 -2.57 -1.77 4.57
C ARG A 107 -1.72 -0.52 4.55
N PHE A 108 -2.26 0.56 5.13
CA PHE A 108 -1.51 1.78 5.28
C PHE A 108 -0.48 1.63 6.40
N VAL A 109 0.80 1.62 6.03
CA VAL A 109 1.93 1.77 6.98
C VAL A 109 2.17 3.23 7.37
N GLN A 110 1.55 4.15 6.63
CA GLN A 110 1.47 5.59 6.87
C GLN A 110 0.17 6.13 6.22
N LYS A 111 -0.66 6.82 7.00
CA LYS A 111 -1.82 7.60 6.51
C LYS A 111 -2.02 8.78 7.46
N GLY A 112 -2.00 10.01 6.93
CA GLY A 112 -2.07 11.21 7.77
C GLY A 112 -1.08 11.16 8.93
N THR A 113 -1.57 11.25 10.16
CA THR A 113 -0.79 11.23 11.40
C THR A 113 -0.93 9.93 12.19
N THR A 114 -1.38 8.82 11.59
CA THR A 114 -1.62 7.55 12.32
C THR A 114 -0.43 7.10 13.18
N ARG A 115 0.80 7.35 12.76
CA ARG A 115 2.01 6.98 13.52
C ARG A 115 2.21 7.72 14.84
N SER A 116 1.54 8.84 15.09
CA SER A 116 1.62 9.53 16.38
C SER A 116 0.67 8.96 17.43
N LEU A 117 -0.21 8.03 17.04
CA LEU A 117 -1.20 7.42 17.94
C LEU A 117 -0.66 6.12 18.55
N HIS A 118 -0.71 6.03 19.87
CA HIS A 118 -0.26 4.88 20.66
C HIS A 118 -1.18 4.62 21.85
N GLY A 119 -1.19 3.38 22.36
CA GLY A 119 -2.00 3.01 23.53
C GLY A 119 -3.50 3.17 23.29
N SER A 120 -4.24 3.55 24.33
CA SER A 120 -5.69 3.76 24.26
C SER A 120 -6.02 5.11 23.61
N GLN A 121 -6.81 5.06 22.53
CA GLN A 121 -7.22 6.22 21.74
C GLN A 121 -8.72 6.24 21.55
N THR A 122 -9.32 7.43 21.49
CA THR A 122 -10.73 7.55 21.12
C THR A 122 -10.89 7.29 19.62
N ILE A 123 -12.05 6.77 19.23
CA ILE A 123 -12.38 6.62 17.80
C ILE A 123 -12.32 7.96 17.07
N ALA A 124 -12.72 9.06 17.73
CA ALA A 124 -12.61 10.40 17.16
C ALA A 124 -11.16 10.79 16.83
N ALA A 125 -10.21 10.50 17.72
CA ALA A 125 -8.78 10.76 17.48
C ALA A 125 -8.23 9.90 16.32
N ILE A 126 -8.66 8.64 16.24
CA ILE A 126 -8.30 7.72 15.15
C ILE A 126 -8.78 8.26 13.81
N LEU A 127 -10.05 8.67 13.71
CA LEU A 127 -10.61 9.24 12.49
C LEU A 127 -9.89 10.55 12.10
N ALA A 128 -9.63 11.42 13.07
CA ALA A 128 -8.90 12.68 12.85
C ALA A 128 -7.44 12.46 12.38
N SER A 129 -6.84 11.30 12.67
CA SER A 129 -5.49 10.97 12.18
C SER A 129 -5.42 10.65 10.69
N GLY A 130 -6.58 10.55 10.01
CA GLY A 130 -6.70 10.22 8.60
C GLY A 130 -7.20 8.80 8.33
N VAL A 131 -7.63 8.05 9.33
CA VAL A 131 -8.42 6.83 9.12
C VAL A 131 -9.81 7.23 8.64
N ASP A 132 -10.31 6.63 7.56
CA ASP A 132 -11.59 7.02 6.97
C ASP A 132 -12.77 6.39 7.71
N ARG A 133 -12.63 5.16 8.21
CA ARG A 133 -13.66 4.43 8.97
C ARG A 133 -13.07 3.51 10.03
N VAL A 134 -13.83 3.29 11.10
CA VAL A 134 -13.57 2.22 12.08
C VAL A 134 -14.73 1.23 12.00
N GLU A 135 -14.42 -0.05 11.86
CA GLU A 135 -15.41 -1.11 11.65
C GLU A 135 -15.09 -2.35 12.48
N THR A 136 -16.12 -3.09 12.90
CA THR A 136 -15.92 -4.43 13.44
C THR A 136 -15.58 -5.42 12.32
N ARG A 137 -15.08 -6.61 12.67
CA ARG A 137 -14.89 -7.70 11.69
C ARG A 137 -16.17 -8.05 10.90
N GLY A 138 -17.35 -7.84 11.51
CA GLY A 138 -18.65 -8.04 10.86
C GLY A 138 -19.08 -6.91 9.93
N GLY A 139 -18.27 -5.86 9.74
CA GLY A 139 -18.58 -4.70 8.90
C GLY A 139 -19.47 -3.65 9.57
N ALA A 140 -19.74 -3.78 10.87
CA ALA A 140 -20.51 -2.77 11.60
C ALA A 140 -19.63 -1.54 11.86
N ALA A 141 -20.09 -0.35 11.46
CA ALA A 141 -19.38 0.89 11.74
C ALA A 141 -19.38 1.20 13.23
N VAL A 142 -18.24 1.62 13.77
CA VAL A 142 -18.07 2.03 15.16
C VAL A 142 -17.72 3.51 15.18
N SER A 143 -18.55 4.33 15.84
CA SER A 143 -18.42 5.79 15.83
C SER A 143 -17.95 6.40 17.15
N ASN A 144 -17.95 5.63 18.24
CA ASN A 144 -17.54 6.07 19.57
C ASN A 144 -16.88 4.95 20.38
N GLY A 145 -16.22 5.32 21.48
CA GLY A 145 -15.50 4.40 22.35
C GLY A 145 -13.99 4.57 22.28
N ILE A 146 -13.29 3.67 22.99
CA ILE A 146 -11.85 3.67 23.14
C ILE A 146 -11.29 2.41 22.47
N VAL A 147 -10.26 2.57 21.65
CA VAL A 147 -9.51 1.50 21.01
C VAL A 147 -8.12 1.44 21.63
N THR A 148 -7.75 0.29 22.19
CA THR A 148 -6.38 -0.01 22.61
C THR A 148 -5.58 -0.46 21.40
N LEU A 149 -4.62 0.37 20.99
CA LEU A 149 -3.78 0.11 19.83
C LEU A 149 -2.57 -0.76 20.19
N ARG A 150 -2.33 -1.83 19.44
CA ARG A 150 -1.16 -2.72 19.61
C ARG A 150 0.17 -1.99 19.39
N LYS A 151 0.23 -1.08 18.42
CA LYS A 151 1.40 -0.25 18.14
C LYS A 151 0.99 1.14 17.66
N PHE A 152 0.36 1.20 16.50
CA PHE A 152 -0.28 2.36 15.90
C PHE A 152 -1.29 1.86 14.86
N PRO A 153 -2.30 2.65 14.45
CA PRO A 153 -3.33 2.19 13.52
C PRO A 153 -2.75 1.87 12.15
N LYS A 154 -2.99 0.64 11.67
CA LYS A 154 -2.64 0.19 10.31
C LYS A 154 -3.92 -0.18 9.56
N PRO A 155 -4.73 0.81 9.15
CA PRO A 155 -5.99 0.53 8.48
C PRO A 155 -5.75 -0.26 7.18
N ALA A 156 -6.66 -1.17 6.89
CA ALA A 156 -6.69 -1.88 5.61
C ALA A 156 -7.21 -0.94 4.51
N PHE A 157 -6.75 -1.15 3.28
CA PHE A 157 -7.31 -0.45 2.13
C PHE A 157 -8.48 -1.26 1.57
N SER A 158 -9.70 -0.73 1.69
CA SER A 158 -10.92 -1.42 1.32
C SER A 158 -11.95 -0.43 0.80
N GLY A 159 -12.52 -0.72 -0.37
CA GLY A 159 -13.48 0.16 -1.05
C GLY A 159 -12.94 1.58 -1.30
N GLY A 160 -11.64 1.72 -1.54
CA GLY A 160 -10.99 3.03 -1.70
C GLY A 160 -10.84 3.83 -0.41
N LYS A 161 -11.03 3.20 0.76
CA LYS A 161 -10.96 3.84 2.09
C LYS A 161 -9.96 3.14 3.00
N ALA A 162 -9.34 3.91 3.88
CA ALA A 162 -8.54 3.42 5.00
C ALA A 162 -9.47 3.01 6.15
N ILE A 163 -9.71 1.71 6.30
CA ILE A 163 -10.60 1.14 7.32
C ILE A 163 -9.78 0.51 8.43
N LEU A 164 -9.90 1.00 9.67
CA LEU A 164 -9.34 0.34 10.84
C LEU A 164 -10.34 -0.67 11.38
N PHE A 165 -9.96 -1.95 11.41
CA PHE A 165 -10.80 -2.99 11.98
C PHE A 165 -10.54 -3.13 13.48
N VAL A 166 -11.60 -3.32 14.24
CA VAL A 166 -11.57 -3.47 15.70
C VAL A 166 -12.41 -4.66 16.17
N GLU A 167 -12.07 -5.19 17.33
CA GLU A 167 -12.88 -6.18 18.06
C GLU A 167 -13.18 -5.65 19.46
N ALA A 168 -14.37 -6.00 19.98
CA ALA A 168 -14.77 -5.60 21.32
C ALA A 168 -13.91 -6.32 22.37
N ASP A 169 -13.57 -5.59 23.42
CA ASP A 169 -12.85 -6.07 24.60
C ASP A 169 -13.45 -5.38 25.84
N GLY A 170 -14.45 -6.04 26.43
CA GLY A 170 -15.30 -5.44 27.47
C GLY A 170 -16.05 -4.21 26.96
N ASP A 171 -15.90 -3.08 27.66
CA ASP A 171 -16.47 -1.78 27.28
C ASP A 171 -15.61 -0.99 26.29
N ALA A 172 -14.50 -1.59 25.83
CA ALA A 172 -13.55 -0.99 24.90
C ALA A 172 -13.40 -1.85 23.63
N TYR A 173 -12.47 -1.44 22.78
CA TYR A 173 -12.07 -2.15 21.59
C TYR A 173 -10.55 -2.34 21.55
N HIS A 174 -10.08 -3.28 20.75
CA HIS A 174 -8.68 -3.36 20.35
C HIS A 174 -8.56 -3.46 18.83
N ASP A 175 -7.47 -2.94 18.26
CA ASP A 175 -7.26 -3.02 16.81
C ASP A 175 -6.89 -4.44 16.39
N ILE A 176 -7.44 -4.84 15.24
CA ILE A 176 -7.15 -6.10 14.60
C ILE A 176 -6.61 -5.87 13.20
N VAL A 177 -5.76 -6.79 12.77
CA VAL A 177 -5.18 -6.79 11.43
C VAL A 177 -6.00 -7.73 10.57
N THR A 178 -6.65 -7.19 9.55
CA THR A 178 -7.32 -7.94 8.48
C THR A 178 -6.47 -7.86 7.21
N GLY A 179 -6.48 -8.91 6.40
CA GLY A 179 -5.64 -9.05 5.21
C GLY A 179 -4.49 -10.00 5.44
#